data_AF-A0A5A7SAI2-F1
#
_entry.id   AF-A0A5A7SAI2-F1
#
_cell.length_a   1.000
_cell.length_b   1.000
_cell.length_c   1.000
_cell.angle_alpha   90.00
_cell.angle_beta   90.00
_cell.angle_gamma   90.00
#
_symmetry.space_group_name_H-M   'P 1'
#
loop_
_entity.id
_entity.type
_entity.pdbx_description
1 polymer ?
#
loop_
_entity_poly.entity_id
_entity_poly.type
_entity_poly.pdbx_seq_one_letter_code
_entity_poly.pdbx_strand_id
1 'polypeptide(L)'
;MLTALASALVVAVFVAPGALAKAPGGQTFDEAWLTAALRGAFVEYWNSGGRAFSPSMGTLVDYWFRFHVAKAAIAAILLAVLLALGLHVWRAFLRATDSSYGRQVALAASGVVVTACGLIASAMVMANLQGAVAPFSSLLSMLPFGETNSDLATALGQVREQLHASPTDRISPAAGAMISDFSRYHLAMAVIGAIVAVAFLATSVWLWRQFARMPLLEKRTRRVLASFGVFSALLALAAVVLVVANAGTAADSQPALAAFFDGGW
;
A
#
# COMPACT_ATOMS: atom_id res chain seq x y z
N MET A 1 -24.01 7.29 12.38
CA MET A 1 -23.96 6.69 11.03
C MET A 1 -22.52 6.52 10.54
N LEU A 2 -21.73 7.58 10.32
CA LEU A 2 -20.35 7.48 9.79
C LEU A 2 -19.41 6.58 10.63
N THR A 3 -19.46 6.66 11.96
CA THR A 3 -18.65 5.78 12.82
C THR A 3 -18.98 4.30 12.64
N ALA A 4 -20.27 3.95 12.63
CA ALA A 4 -20.72 2.57 12.42
C ALA A 4 -20.33 2.06 11.03
N LEU A 5 -20.45 2.91 10.00
CA LEU A 5 -20.01 2.59 8.65
C LEU A 5 -18.49 2.39 8.58
N ALA A 6 -17.69 3.25 9.21
CA ALA A 6 -16.24 3.08 9.29
C ALA A 6 -15.87 1.76 9.98
N SER A 7 -16.52 1.41 11.09
CA SER A 7 -16.31 0.13 11.78
C SER A 7 -16.66 -1.07 10.90
N ALA A 8 -17.80 -1.02 10.19
CA ALA A 8 -18.20 -2.08 9.26
C ALA A 8 -17.20 -2.22 8.10
N LEU A 9 -16.71 -1.11 7.56
CA LEU A 9 -15.72 -1.10 6.48
C LEU A 9 -14.36 -1.61 6.94
N VAL A 10 -13.92 -1.29 8.16
CA VAL A 10 -12.69 -1.88 8.74
C VAL A 10 -12.79 -3.40 8.73
N VAL A 11 -13.89 -3.98 9.23
CA VAL A 11 -14.10 -5.44 9.18
C VAL A 11 -14.13 -5.93 7.72
N ALA A 12 -14.82 -5.22 6.83
CA ALA A 12 -14.95 -5.59 5.43
C ALA A 12 -13.58 -5.67 4.71
N VAL A 13 -12.62 -4.79 5.01
CA VAL A 13 -11.29 -4.82 4.36
C VAL A 13 -10.52 -6.11 4.66
N PHE A 14 -10.79 -6.78 5.78
CA PHE A 14 -10.12 -8.04 6.12
C PHE A 14 -10.91 -9.26 5.67
N VAL A 15 -12.25 -9.19 5.66
CA VAL A 15 -13.11 -10.37 5.43
C VAL A 15 -13.57 -10.50 3.98
N ALA A 16 -13.95 -9.39 3.33
CA ALA A 16 -14.57 -9.43 2.01
C ALA A 16 -13.62 -9.79 0.85
N PRO A 17 -12.34 -9.35 0.81
CA PRO A 17 -11.51 -9.49 -0.39
C PRO A 17 -11.31 -10.92 -0.87
N GLY A 18 -11.11 -11.87 0.04
CA GLY A 18 -10.94 -13.29 -0.33
C GLY A 18 -12.18 -13.86 -1.01
N ALA A 19 -13.37 -13.47 -0.54
CA ALA A 19 -14.62 -13.87 -1.17
C ALA A 19 -14.84 -13.19 -2.54
N LEU A 20 -14.47 -11.92 -2.66
CA LEU A 20 -14.58 -11.14 -3.91
C LEU A 20 -13.54 -11.52 -4.96
N ALA A 21 -12.40 -12.08 -4.56
CA ALA A 21 -11.32 -12.50 -5.45
C ALA A 21 -11.62 -13.82 -6.18
N LYS A 22 -12.60 -14.60 -5.72
CA LYS A 22 -13.00 -15.87 -6.31
C LYS A 22 -13.40 -15.71 -7.78
N ALA A 23 -12.88 -16.59 -8.64
CA ALA A 23 -13.50 -16.84 -9.94
C ALA A 23 -14.87 -17.52 -9.75
N PRO A 24 -15.82 -17.42 -10.71
CA PRO A 24 -17.06 -18.20 -10.66
C PRO A 24 -16.78 -19.70 -10.47
N GLY A 25 -17.30 -20.30 -9.39
CA GLY A 25 -17.04 -21.70 -9.02
C GLY A 25 -15.71 -21.96 -8.29
N GLY A 26 -14.92 -20.92 -8.00
CA GLY A 26 -13.60 -21.01 -7.34
C GLY A 26 -13.65 -21.03 -5.81
N GLN A 27 -12.56 -21.49 -5.20
CA GLN A 27 -12.40 -21.57 -3.75
C GLN A 27 -11.81 -20.28 -3.16
N THR A 28 -12.04 -20.05 -1.86
CA THR A 28 -11.38 -18.97 -1.09
C THR A 28 -10.05 -19.53 -0.63
N PHE A 29 -8.98 -18.79 -0.86
CA PHE A 29 -7.68 -19.16 -0.31
C PHE A 29 -7.44 -18.42 0.99
N ASP A 30 -7.20 -19.17 2.06
CA ASP A 30 -6.54 -18.60 3.23
C ASP A 30 -5.04 -18.39 2.94
N GLU A 31 -4.38 -17.59 3.78
CA GLU A 31 -3.00 -17.18 3.56
C GLU A 31 -2.00 -18.35 3.58
N ALA A 32 -2.29 -19.37 4.41
CA ALA A 32 -1.46 -20.56 4.55
C ALA A 32 -1.54 -21.43 3.28
N TRP A 33 -2.75 -21.63 2.76
CA TRP A 33 -2.97 -22.35 1.52
C TRP A 33 -2.35 -21.61 0.34
N LEU A 34 -2.51 -20.28 0.26
CA LEU A 34 -1.93 -19.49 -0.83
C LEU A 34 -0.41 -19.60 -0.84
N THR A 35 0.22 -19.50 0.32
CA THR A 35 1.66 -19.72 0.49
C THR A 35 2.06 -21.13 0.04
N ALA A 36 1.30 -22.15 0.44
CA ALA A 36 1.58 -23.53 0.06
C ALA A 36 1.46 -23.77 -1.45
N ALA A 37 0.40 -23.27 -2.08
CA ALA A 37 0.17 -23.38 -3.51
C ALA A 37 1.21 -22.61 -4.34
N LEU A 38 1.64 -21.45 -3.84
CA LEU A 38 2.67 -20.62 -4.47
C LEU A 38 4.00 -21.38 -4.62
N ARG A 39 4.39 -22.18 -3.63
CA ARG A 39 5.65 -22.96 -3.67
C ARG A 39 5.72 -23.84 -4.92
N GLY A 40 4.70 -24.66 -5.14
CA GLY A 40 4.64 -25.57 -6.29
C GLY A 40 4.49 -24.82 -7.61
N ALA A 41 3.61 -23.82 -7.65
CA ALA A 41 3.38 -23.00 -8.84
C ALA A 41 4.64 -22.23 -9.27
N PHE A 42 5.44 -21.75 -8.32
CA PHE A 42 6.69 -21.05 -8.57
C PHE A 42 7.74 -21.97 -9.19
N VAL A 43 7.93 -23.18 -8.62
CA VAL A 43 8.84 -24.18 -9.18
C VAL A 43 8.44 -24.56 -10.60
N GLU A 44 7.15 -24.79 -10.85
CA GLU A 44 6.63 -25.09 -12.19
C GLU A 44 6.90 -23.96 -13.18
N TYR A 45 6.59 -22.71 -12.78
CA TYR A 45 6.84 -21.53 -13.60
C TYR A 45 8.33 -21.38 -13.93
N TRP A 46 9.19 -21.50 -12.92
CA TRP A 46 10.64 -21.37 -13.10
C TRP A 46 11.21 -22.43 -14.04
N ASN A 47 10.83 -23.69 -13.84
CA ASN A 47 11.28 -24.81 -14.67
C ASN A 47 10.81 -24.72 -16.12
N SER A 48 9.71 -24.01 -16.39
CA SER A 48 9.28 -23.75 -17.77
C SER A 48 10.26 -22.86 -18.55
N GLY A 49 11.04 -22.02 -17.84
CA GLY A 49 11.97 -21.03 -18.41
C GLY A 49 11.30 -19.93 -19.24
N GLY A 50 9.97 -19.98 -19.39
CA GLY A 50 9.21 -19.09 -20.25
C GLY A 50 8.84 -17.77 -19.59
N ARG A 51 8.50 -16.77 -20.41
CA ARG A 51 7.97 -15.50 -19.92
C ARG A 51 6.52 -15.60 -19.44
N ALA A 52 5.75 -16.51 -20.03
CA ALA A 52 4.35 -16.71 -19.67
C ALA A 52 4.25 -17.55 -18.39
N PHE A 53 3.31 -17.20 -17.51
CA PHE A 53 3.06 -17.98 -16.32
C PHE A 53 2.56 -19.38 -16.67
N SER A 54 2.97 -20.37 -15.88
CA SER A 54 2.30 -21.68 -15.88
C SER A 54 0.82 -21.51 -15.50
N PRO A 55 -0.07 -22.44 -15.87
CA PRO A 55 -1.49 -22.34 -15.52
C PRO A 55 -1.74 -22.19 -14.01
N SER A 56 -0.94 -22.88 -13.19
CA SER A 56 -0.98 -22.78 -11.73
C SER A 56 -0.60 -21.38 -11.24
N MET A 57 0.53 -20.84 -11.70
CA MET A 57 0.99 -19.49 -11.33
C MET A 57 0.02 -18.41 -11.82
N GLY A 58 -0.46 -18.52 -13.06
CA GLY A 58 -1.44 -17.58 -13.62
C GLY A 58 -2.71 -17.51 -12.78
N THR A 59 -3.21 -18.65 -12.29
CA THR A 59 -4.38 -18.70 -11.40
C THR A 59 -4.15 -17.96 -10.09
N LEU A 60 -2.95 -18.13 -9.49
CA LEU A 60 -2.61 -17.44 -8.24
C LEU A 60 -2.44 -15.93 -8.45
N VAL A 61 -1.76 -15.53 -9.52
CA VAL A 61 -1.56 -14.11 -9.89
C VAL A 61 -2.92 -13.43 -10.16
N ASP A 62 -3.83 -14.08 -10.89
CA ASP A 62 -5.16 -13.55 -11.17
C ASP A 62 -6.02 -13.40 -9.90
N TYR A 63 -5.97 -14.39 -9.00
CA TYR A 63 -6.65 -14.29 -7.71
C TYR A 63 -6.07 -13.14 -6.88
N TRP A 64 -4.74 -13.04 -6.79
CA TRP A 64 -4.04 -12.03 -6.01
C TRP A 64 -4.30 -10.61 -6.51
N PHE A 65 -4.34 -10.44 -7.83
CA PHE A 65 -4.79 -9.20 -8.48
C PHE A 65 -6.18 -8.78 -7.99
N ARG A 66 -7.18 -9.67 -8.11
CA ARG A 66 -8.57 -9.36 -7.73
C ARG A 66 -8.70 -9.07 -6.23
N PHE A 67 -7.95 -9.80 -5.42
CA PHE A 67 -7.87 -9.60 -3.98
C PHE A 67 -7.39 -8.19 -3.62
N HIS A 68 -6.30 -7.74 -4.24
CA HIS A 68 -5.78 -6.39 -4.04
C HIS A 68 -6.71 -5.30 -4.57
N VAL A 69 -7.35 -5.52 -5.74
CA VAL A 69 -8.37 -4.59 -6.27
C VAL A 69 -9.53 -4.44 -5.29
N ALA A 70 -10.06 -5.55 -4.75
CA ALA A 70 -11.13 -5.51 -3.77
C ALA A 70 -10.72 -4.78 -2.49
N LYS A 71 -9.52 -5.08 -1.94
CA LYS A 71 -8.98 -4.35 -0.77
C LYS A 71 -8.82 -2.86 -1.03
N ALA A 72 -8.26 -2.48 -2.19
CA ALA A 72 -8.07 -1.08 -2.56
C ALA A 72 -9.40 -0.33 -2.64
N ALA A 73 -10.42 -0.94 -3.25
CA ALA A 73 -11.75 -0.35 -3.36
C ALA A 73 -12.39 -0.12 -1.99
N ILE A 74 -12.40 -1.14 -1.11
CA ILE A 74 -13.00 -1.03 0.22
C ILE A 74 -12.22 -0.02 1.08
N ALA A 75 -10.88 -0.05 1.03
CA ALA A 75 -10.03 0.90 1.74
C ALA A 75 -10.23 2.34 1.27
N ALA A 76 -10.47 2.57 -0.03
CA ALA A 76 -10.77 3.89 -0.58
C ALA A 76 -12.12 4.43 -0.08
N ILE A 77 -13.14 3.56 0.01
CA ILE A 77 -14.44 3.93 0.61
C ILE A 77 -14.27 4.25 2.10
N LEU A 78 -13.51 3.42 2.84
CA LEU A 78 -13.19 3.69 4.24
C LEU A 78 -12.48 5.04 4.42
N LEU A 79 -11.48 5.33 3.58
CA LEU A 79 -10.77 6.60 3.59
C LEU A 79 -11.73 7.77 3.37
N ALA A 80 -12.63 7.70 2.38
CA ALA A 80 -13.62 8.73 2.13
C ALA A 80 -14.55 8.97 3.35
N VAL A 81 -15.00 7.89 4.00
CA VAL A 81 -15.82 7.96 5.22
C VAL A 81 -15.05 8.59 6.38
N LEU A 82 -13.77 8.23 6.57
CA LEU A 82 -12.92 8.79 7.61
C LEU A 82 -12.60 10.28 7.37
N LEU A 83 -12.39 10.69 6.12
CA LEU A 83 -12.23 12.10 5.76
C LEU A 83 -13.50 12.90 6.09
N ALA A 84 -14.68 12.39 5.73
CA ALA A 84 -15.96 13.03 6.07
C ALA A 84 -16.14 13.11 7.59
N LEU A 85 -15.91 12.01 8.32
CA LEU A 85 -16.01 11.97 9.77
C LEU A 85 -15.02 12.94 10.43
N GLY A 86 -13.77 12.99 9.97
CA GLY A 86 -12.74 13.90 10.46
C GLY A 86 -13.17 15.36 10.28
N LEU A 87 -13.66 15.72 9.10
CA LEU A 87 -14.20 17.07 8.85
C LEU A 87 -15.34 17.42 9.81
N HIS A 88 -16.26 16.49 10.07
CA HIS A 88 -17.35 16.71 11.04
C HIS A 88 -16.83 16.90 12.47
N VAL A 89 -15.91 16.04 12.93
CA VAL A 89 -15.36 16.09 14.29
C VAL A 89 -14.53 17.37 14.50
N TRP A 90 -13.67 17.74 13.55
CA TRP A 90 -12.87 18.97 13.64
C TRP A 90 -13.74 20.23 13.58
N ARG A 91 -14.80 20.25 12.73
CA ARG A 91 -15.78 21.36 12.74
C ARG A 91 -16.52 21.45 14.06
N ALA A 92 -16.90 20.32 14.66
CA ALA A 92 -17.55 20.30 15.97
C ALA A 92 -16.61 20.81 17.07
N PHE A 93 -15.33 20.41 17.05
CA PHE A 93 -14.30 20.90 17.97
C PHE A 93 -14.14 22.42 17.88
N LEU A 94 -14.06 22.97 16.67
CA LEU A 94 -13.89 24.40 16.46
C LEU A 94 -15.10 25.22 16.95
N ARG A 95 -16.32 24.69 16.86
CA ARG A 95 -17.55 25.32 17.34
C ARG A 95 -17.79 25.17 18.85
N ALA A 96 -17.04 24.30 19.53
CA ALA A 96 -17.23 24.00 20.95
C ALA A 96 -16.48 24.96 21.89
N THR A 97 -16.43 26.26 21.58
CA THR A 97 -15.72 27.27 22.40
C THR A 97 -16.33 27.43 23.79
N ASP A 98 -17.67 27.39 23.89
CA ASP A 98 -18.41 27.60 25.15
C ASP A 98 -18.83 26.28 25.82
N SER A 99 -18.36 25.14 25.29
CA SER A 99 -18.64 23.81 25.84
C SER A 99 -17.74 23.47 27.04
N SER A 100 -18.15 22.51 27.86
CA SER A 100 -17.33 22.00 28.96
C SER A 100 -15.96 21.50 28.49
N TYR A 101 -14.93 21.67 29.32
CA TYR A 101 -13.55 21.26 29.01
C TYR A 101 -13.46 19.79 28.58
N GLY A 102 -14.16 18.89 29.29
CA GLY A 102 -14.21 17.47 28.96
C GLY A 102 -14.73 17.18 27.54
N ARG A 103 -15.77 17.89 27.10
CA ARG A 103 -16.29 17.76 25.72
C ARG A 103 -15.28 18.25 24.68
N GLN A 104 -14.57 19.33 24.98
CA GLN A 104 -13.53 19.85 24.08
C GLN A 104 -12.38 18.87 23.91
N VAL A 105 -11.90 18.27 25.02
CA VAL A 105 -10.85 17.24 25.00
C VAL A 105 -11.31 16.00 24.24
N ALA A 106 -12.54 15.52 24.49
CA ALA A 106 -13.08 14.35 23.80
C ALA A 106 -13.18 14.56 22.28
N LEU A 107 -13.61 15.74 21.82
CA LEU A 107 -13.67 16.08 20.40
C LEU A 107 -12.27 16.19 19.78
N ALA A 108 -11.30 16.79 20.47
CA ALA A 108 -9.92 16.86 20.00
C ALA A 108 -9.30 15.45 19.88
N ALA A 109 -9.44 14.62 20.91
CA ALA A 109 -8.93 13.25 20.91
C ALA A 109 -9.57 12.41 19.79
N SER A 110 -10.90 12.51 19.62
CA SER A 110 -11.61 11.86 18.51
C SER A 110 -11.10 12.33 17.16
N GLY A 111 -10.84 13.64 17.01
CA GLY A 111 -10.29 14.21 15.78
C GLY A 111 -8.91 13.65 15.44
N VAL A 112 -8.03 13.52 16.44
CA VAL A 112 -6.71 12.91 16.28
C VAL A 112 -6.80 11.44 15.87
N VAL A 113 -7.63 10.65 16.56
CA VAL A 113 -7.84 9.23 16.26
C VAL A 113 -8.36 9.05 14.82
N VAL A 114 -9.38 9.81 14.43
CA VAL A 114 -9.94 9.71 13.08
C VAL A 114 -8.93 10.11 12.01
N THR A 115 -8.11 11.15 12.25
CA THR A 115 -7.01 11.52 11.35
C THR A 115 -5.98 10.39 11.23
N ALA A 116 -5.59 9.76 12.33
CA ALA A 116 -4.64 8.64 12.33
C ALA A 116 -5.19 7.43 11.57
N CYS A 117 -6.46 7.06 11.81
CA CYS A 117 -7.14 6.03 11.04
C CYS A 117 -7.19 6.38 9.54
N GLY A 118 -7.40 7.65 9.19
CA GLY A 118 -7.37 8.11 7.80
C GLY A 118 -6.01 7.91 7.13
N LEU A 119 -4.91 8.17 7.84
CA LEU A 119 -3.56 7.91 7.32
C LEU A 119 -3.30 6.43 7.11
N ILE A 120 -3.74 5.57 8.05
CA ILE A 120 -3.65 4.12 7.91
C ILE A 120 -4.46 3.66 6.69
N ALA A 121 -5.71 4.12 6.55
CA ALA A 121 -6.55 3.79 5.39
C ALA A 121 -5.92 4.27 4.07
N SER A 122 -5.27 5.45 4.06
CA SER A 122 -4.51 5.93 2.91
C SER A 122 -3.36 4.99 2.56
N ALA A 123 -2.55 4.59 3.55
CA ALA A 123 -1.46 3.64 3.33
C ALA A 123 -1.98 2.28 2.80
N MET A 124 -3.13 1.81 3.31
CA MET A 124 -3.77 0.60 2.81
C MET A 124 -4.21 0.74 1.34
N VAL A 125 -4.77 1.89 0.93
CA VAL A 125 -5.09 2.13 -0.48
C VAL A 125 -3.84 2.07 -1.33
N MET A 126 -2.76 2.75 -0.92
CA MET A 126 -1.50 2.78 -1.66
C MET A 126 -0.92 1.38 -1.85
N ALA A 127 -0.78 0.62 -0.75
CA ALA A 127 -0.21 -0.73 -0.78
C ALA A 127 -1.05 -1.70 -1.65
N ASN A 128 -2.38 -1.60 -1.60
CA ASN A 128 -3.23 -2.48 -2.39
C ASN A 128 -3.34 -2.07 -3.86
N LEU A 129 -3.23 -0.78 -4.19
CA LEU A 129 -3.07 -0.36 -5.59
C LEU A 129 -1.74 -0.85 -6.16
N GLN A 130 -0.66 -0.74 -5.39
CA GLN A 130 0.66 -1.26 -5.78
C GLN A 130 0.61 -2.78 -6.04
N GLY A 131 0.03 -3.54 -5.11
CA GLY A 131 -0.15 -4.99 -5.24
C GLY A 131 -1.05 -5.40 -6.42
N ALA A 132 -2.03 -4.57 -6.78
CA ALA A 132 -2.85 -4.80 -7.97
C ALA A 132 -2.13 -4.48 -9.29
N VAL A 133 -1.19 -3.52 -9.31
CA VAL A 133 -0.45 -3.18 -10.53
C VAL A 133 0.60 -4.22 -10.89
N ALA A 134 1.26 -4.80 -9.88
CA ALA A 134 2.29 -5.83 -10.04
C ALA A 134 2.01 -7.00 -9.08
N PRO A 135 0.97 -7.79 -9.38
CA PRO A 135 0.51 -8.87 -8.51
C PRO A 135 1.53 -9.99 -8.37
N PHE A 136 2.39 -10.21 -9.37
CA PHE A 136 3.40 -11.25 -9.28
C PHE A 136 4.48 -10.88 -8.27
N SER A 137 5.06 -9.69 -8.34
CA SER A 137 6.03 -9.22 -7.33
C SER A 137 5.44 -9.11 -5.93
N SER A 138 4.18 -8.69 -5.82
CA SER A 138 3.48 -8.70 -4.52
C SER A 138 3.35 -10.13 -3.97
N LEU A 139 3.03 -11.10 -4.81
CA LEU A 139 2.91 -12.50 -4.43
C LEU A 139 4.27 -13.11 -4.05
N LEU A 140 5.38 -12.69 -4.69
CA LEU A 140 6.74 -13.12 -4.32
C LEU A 140 7.09 -12.80 -2.86
N SER A 141 6.50 -11.76 -2.25
CA SER A 141 6.71 -11.44 -0.83
C SER A 141 6.18 -12.51 0.13
N MET A 142 5.33 -13.40 -0.36
CA MET A 142 4.81 -14.55 0.40
C MET A 142 5.68 -15.80 0.25
N LEU A 143 6.73 -15.76 -0.56
CA LEU A 143 7.61 -16.91 -0.70
C LEU A 143 8.35 -17.16 0.62
N PRO A 144 8.40 -18.42 1.09
CA PRO A 144 9.12 -18.77 2.30
C PRO A 144 10.63 -18.74 2.02
N PHE A 145 11.30 -17.71 2.52
CA PHE A 145 12.76 -17.64 2.52
C PHE A 145 13.30 -18.39 3.75
N GLY A 146 14.14 -19.40 3.56
CA GLY A 146 14.81 -20.12 4.67
C GLY A 146 14.74 -21.65 4.62
N GLU A 147 13.99 -22.23 3.68
CA GLU A 147 14.10 -23.66 3.40
C GLU A 147 15.35 -23.96 2.57
N THR A 148 16.11 -24.99 2.95
CA THR A 148 17.41 -25.29 2.34
C THR A 148 17.41 -26.56 1.48
N ASN A 149 16.45 -27.46 1.67
CA ASN A 149 16.42 -28.79 1.03
C ASN A 149 15.06 -29.08 0.35
N SER A 150 14.59 -28.17 -0.49
CA SER A 150 13.35 -28.35 -1.28
C SER A 150 13.56 -27.90 -2.73
N ASP A 151 12.72 -28.38 -3.65
CA ASP A 151 12.75 -27.93 -5.06
C ASP A 151 12.59 -26.40 -5.18
N LEU A 152 11.85 -25.81 -4.24
CA LEU A 152 11.74 -24.37 -4.12
C LEU A 152 13.07 -23.72 -3.73
N ALA A 153 13.80 -24.28 -2.76
CA ALA A 153 15.12 -23.78 -2.39
C ALA A 153 16.09 -23.80 -3.58
N THR A 154 16.05 -24.86 -4.39
CA THR A 154 16.81 -24.96 -5.64
C THR A 154 16.40 -23.89 -6.65
N ALA A 155 15.11 -23.71 -6.90
CA ALA A 155 14.61 -22.67 -7.80
C ALA A 155 14.99 -21.25 -7.34
N LEU A 156 14.86 -20.97 -6.04
CA LEU A 156 15.27 -19.69 -5.44
C LEU A 156 16.79 -19.45 -5.55
N GLY A 157 17.60 -20.50 -5.38
CA GLY A 157 19.05 -20.44 -5.59
C GLY A 157 19.40 -20.06 -7.04
N GLN A 158 18.76 -20.71 -8.01
CA GLN A 158 18.95 -20.41 -9.43
C GLN A 158 18.49 -19.00 -9.82
N VAL A 159 17.39 -18.51 -9.21
CA VAL A 159 16.95 -17.11 -9.37
C VAL A 159 18.03 -16.16 -8.86
N ARG A 160 18.56 -16.41 -7.66
CA ARG A 160 19.65 -15.61 -7.07
C ARG A 160 20.86 -15.55 -8.00
N GLU A 161 21.30 -16.70 -8.51
CA GLU A 161 22.41 -16.79 -9.46
C GLU A 161 22.16 -15.95 -10.72
N GLN A 162 20.95 -16.01 -11.30
CA GLN A 162 20.61 -15.20 -12.48
C GLN A 162 20.50 -13.70 -12.18
N LEU A 163 20.05 -13.32 -10.99
CA LEU A 163 19.95 -11.90 -10.61
C LEU A 163 21.33 -11.28 -10.33
N HIS A 164 22.27 -12.08 -9.84
CA HIS A 164 23.68 -11.69 -9.64
C HIS A 164 24.54 -11.82 -10.90
N ALA A 165 24.01 -12.38 -11.99
CA ALA A 165 24.70 -12.47 -13.26
C ALA A 165 24.95 -11.08 -13.86
N SER A 166 26.02 -10.96 -14.67
CA SER A 166 26.40 -9.68 -15.27
C SER A 166 25.34 -9.20 -16.27
N PRO A 167 25.20 -7.89 -16.52
CA PRO A 167 24.21 -7.36 -17.49
C PRO A 167 24.38 -7.89 -18.92
N THR A 168 25.56 -8.42 -19.26
CA THR A 168 25.87 -9.06 -20.55
C THR A 168 25.45 -10.53 -20.62
N ASP A 169 25.14 -11.14 -19.49
CA ASP A 169 24.72 -12.53 -19.42
C ASP A 169 23.26 -12.67 -19.87
N ARG A 170 22.94 -13.80 -20.50
CA ARG A 170 21.56 -14.07 -20.93
C ARG A 170 20.70 -14.39 -19.71
N ILE A 171 19.90 -13.42 -19.29
CA ILE A 171 18.84 -13.62 -18.30
C ILE A 171 17.73 -14.48 -18.93
N SER A 172 17.21 -15.46 -18.17
CA SER A 172 16.10 -16.27 -18.65
C SER A 172 14.85 -15.41 -18.86
N PRO A 173 13.95 -15.76 -19.80
CA PRO A 173 12.68 -15.05 -19.96
C PRO A 173 11.84 -14.98 -18.69
N ALA A 174 11.90 -16.03 -17.84
CA ALA A 174 11.23 -16.07 -16.56
C ALA A 174 11.78 -15.03 -15.55
N ALA A 175 13.11 -14.96 -15.42
CA ALA A 175 13.77 -13.94 -14.57
C ALA A 175 13.54 -12.53 -15.12
N GLY A 176 13.56 -12.34 -16.44
CA GLY A 176 13.22 -11.06 -17.07
C GLY A 176 11.79 -10.60 -16.77
N ALA A 177 10.83 -11.52 -16.66
CA ALA A 177 9.47 -11.20 -16.21
C ALA A 177 9.42 -10.80 -14.74
N MET A 178 10.17 -11.48 -13.86
CA MET A 178 10.28 -11.11 -12.44
C MET A 178 10.86 -9.70 -12.25
N ILE A 179 11.98 -9.40 -12.92
CA ILE A 179 12.62 -8.08 -12.88
C ILE A 179 11.65 -7.01 -13.40
N SER A 180 10.97 -7.28 -14.53
CA SER A 180 10.03 -6.33 -15.12
C SER A 180 8.82 -6.07 -14.23
N ASP A 181 8.26 -7.09 -13.57
CA ASP A 181 7.13 -6.92 -12.66
C ASP A 181 7.56 -6.18 -11.38
N PHE A 182 8.77 -6.47 -10.89
CA PHE A 182 9.33 -5.81 -9.71
C PHE A 182 9.60 -4.32 -9.96
N SER A 183 10.13 -3.98 -11.13
CA SER A 183 10.25 -2.58 -11.58
C SER A 183 8.87 -1.88 -11.59
N ARG A 184 7.84 -2.54 -12.12
CA ARG A 184 6.46 -2.00 -12.12
C ARG A 184 5.90 -1.83 -10.72
N TYR A 185 6.16 -2.77 -9.81
CA TYR A 185 5.73 -2.72 -8.41
C TYR A 185 6.27 -1.45 -7.73
N HIS A 186 7.56 -1.16 -7.86
CA HIS A 186 8.14 0.04 -7.27
C HIS A 186 7.77 1.33 -8.02
N LEU A 187 7.71 1.30 -9.36
CA LEU A 187 7.27 2.44 -10.15
C LEU A 187 5.84 2.86 -9.80
N ALA A 188 4.93 1.90 -9.62
CA ALA A 188 3.55 2.17 -9.21
C ALA A 188 3.52 2.93 -7.87
N MET A 189 4.32 2.50 -6.90
CA MET A 189 4.42 3.17 -5.60
C MET A 189 5.04 4.56 -5.69
N ALA A 190 6.04 4.75 -6.55
CA ALA A 190 6.60 6.07 -6.81
C ALA A 190 5.54 7.03 -7.39
N VAL A 191 4.75 6.57 -8.36
CA VAL A 191 3.67 7.38 -8.96
C VAL A 191 2.57 7.69 -7.94
N ILE A 192 2.11 6.70 -7.18
CA ILE A 192 1.10 6.89 -6.14
C ILE A 192 1.62 7.84 -5.06
N GLY A 193 2.85 7.64 -4.60
CA GLY A 193 3.53 8.50 -3.64
C GLY A 193 3.64 9.94 -4.12
N ALA A 194 3.90 10.16 -5.42
CA ALA A 194 4.01 11.50 -6.01
C ALA A 194 2.65 12.21 -5.99
N ILE A 195 1.57 11.50 -6.34
CA ILE A 195 0.19 12.03 -6.26
C ILE A 195 -0.13 12.43 -4.81
N VAL A 196 0.18 11.56 -3.85
CA VAL A 196 -0.04 11.81 -2.42
C VAL A 196 0.80 13.00 -1.91
N ALA A 197 2.06 13.11 -2.32
CA ALA A 197 2.93 14.23 -1.98
C ALA A 197 2.36 15.56 -2.50
N VAL A 198 1.90 15.59 -3.76
CA VAL A 198 1.25 16.78 -4.35
C VAL A 198 -0.03 17.13 -3.59
N ALA A 199 -0.86 16.15 -3.23
CA ALA A 199 -2.08 16.38 -2.47
C ALA A 199 -1.80 16.99 -1.08
N PHE A 200 -0.80 16.47 -0.36
CA PHE A 200 -0.40 17.01 0.94
C PHE A 200 0.23 18.40 0.83
N LEU A 201 1.05 18.65 -0.19
CA LEU A 201 1.62 19.96 -0.44
C LEU A 201 0.53 21.00 -0.76
N ALA A 202 -0.40 20.67 -1.66
CA ALA A 202 -1.52 21.52 -1.99
C ALA A 202 -2.40 21.81 -0.77
N THR A 203 -2.65 20.80 0.07
CA THR A 203 -3.38 20.95 1.34
C THR A 203 -2.63 21.87 2.30
N SER A 204 -1.32 21.71 2.46
CA SER A 204 -0.49 22.58 3.30
C SER A 204 -0.57 24.04 2.83
N VAL A 205 -0.39 24.29 1.53
CA VAL A 205 -0.49 25.63 0.93
C VAL A 205 -1.87 26.24 1.16
N TRP A 206 -2.93 25.46 0.97
CA TRP A 206 -4.29 25.90 1.21
C TRP A 206 -4.51 26.27 2.69
N LEU A 207 -4.08 25.42 3.63
CA LEU A 207 -4.20 25.67 5.07
C LEU A 207 -3.43 26.93 5.51
N TRP A 208 -2.22 27.14 4.98
CA TRP A 208 -1.44 28.35 5.25
C TRP A 208 -2.11 29.61 4.70
N ARG A 209 -2.72 29.54 3.52
CA ARG A 209 -3.53 30.63 2.97
C ARG A 209 -4.74 30.95 3.86
N GLN A 210 -5.42 29.94 4.39
CA GLN A 210 -6.52 30.16 5.34
C GLN A 210 -6.03 30.74 6.66
N PHE A 211 -4.90 30.24 7.19
CA PHE A 211 -4.28 30.76 8.41
C PHE A 211 -3.94 32.25 8.29
N ALA A 212 -3.38 32.67 7.15
CA ALA A 212 -3.01 34.07 6.89
C ALA A 212 -4.23 35.01 6.84
N ARG A 213 -5.39 34.51 6.38
CA ARG A 213 -6.64 35.28 6.28
C ARG A 213 -7.42 35.36 7.59
N MET A 214 -7.09 34.53 8.58
CA MET A 214 -7.91 34.38 9.78
C MET A 214 -7.68 35.51 10.80
N PRO A 215 -8.71 36.09 11.44
CA PRO A 215 -8.54 37.11 12.46
C PRO A 215 -7.67 36.64 13.64
N LEU A 216 -6.84 37.54 14.20
CA LEU A 216 -5.95 37.22 15.33
C LEU A 216 -6.68 36.78 16.60
N LEU A 217 -7.94 37.19 16.76
CA LEU A 217 -8.79 36.83 17.89
C LEU A 217 -9.23 35.35 17.84
N GLU A 218 -9.23 34.70 16.68
CA GLU A 218 -9.59 33.29 16.51
C GLU A 218 -8.41 32.32 16.78
N LYS A 219 -7.81 32.43 17.97
CA LYS A 219 -6.58 31.68 18.34
C LYS A 219 -6.71 30.16 18.15
N ARG A 220 -7.87 29.58 18.45
CA ARG A 220 -8.12 28.13 18.33
C ARG A 220 -8.06 27.66 16.87
N THR A 221 -8.81 28.32 15.99
CA THR A 221 -8.86 27.97 14.56
C THR A 221 -7.49 28.19 13.91
N ARG A 222 -6.81 29.29 14.25
CA ARG A 222 -5.44 29.56 13.79
C ARG A 222 -4.48 28.44 14.18
N ARG A 223 -4.53 27.95 15.43
CA ARG A 223 -3.68 26.85 15.89
C ARG A 223 -3.94 25.56 15.10
N VAL A 224 -5.20 25.19 14.90
CA VAL A 224 -5.55 23.98 14.13
C VAL A 224 -5.06 24.08 12.69
N LEU A 225 -5.29 25.21 12.01
CA LEU A 225 -4.81 25.43 10.65
C LEU A 225 -3.29 25.34 10.55
N ALA A 226 -2.56 25.97 11.48
CA ALA A 226 -1.10 25.89 11.52
C ALA A 226 -0.59 24.46 11.78
N SER A 227 -1.18 23.74 12.75
CA SER A 227 -0.81 22.36 13.05
C SER A 227 -1.02 21.44 11.85
N PHE A 228 -2.18 21.50 11.19
CA PHE A 228 -2.43 20.71 9.97
C PHE A 228 -1.56 21.17 8.80
N GLY A 229 -1.23 22.46 8.69
CA GLY A 229 -0.36 22.99 7.65
C GLY A 229 1.06 22.43 7.75
N VAL A 230 1.65 22.47 8.96
CA VAL A 230 2.95 21.85 9.27
C VAL A 230 2.88 20.34 9.06
N PHE A 231 1.87 19.68 9.61
CA PHE A 231 1.73 18.22 9.50
C PHE A 231 1.63 17.75 8.04
N SER A 232 0.84 18.44 7.21
CA SER A 232 0.72 18.13 5.79
C SER A 232 2.04 18.37 5.04
N ALA A 233 2.81 19.40 5.40
CA ALA A 233 4.13 19.62 4.79
C ALA A 233 5.12 18.49 5.14
N LEU A 234 5.11 18.02 6.39
CA LEU A 234 5.94 16.90 6.83
C LEU A 234 5.54 15.59 6.13
N LEU A 235 4.24 15.33 5.97
CA LEU A 235 3.76 14.16 5.21
C LEU A 235 4.11 14.25 3.72
N ALA A 236 4.07 15.44 3.11
CA ALA A 236 4.52 15.64 1.74
C ALA A 236 6.01 15.32 1.60
N LEU A 237 6.85 15.76 2.54
CA LEU A 237 8.28 15.45 2.54
C LEU A 237 8.54 13.95 2.68
N ALA A 238 7.86 13.27 3.62
CA ALA A 238 7.97 11.83 3.79
C ALA A 238 7.55 11.07 2.51
N ALA A 239 6.48 11.52 1.85
CA ALA A 239 6.04 10.95 0.58
C ALA A 239 7.04 11.18 -0.56
N VAL A 240 7.73 12.32 -0.60
CA VAL A 240 8.83 12.56 -1.57
C VAL A 240 10.00 11.61 -1.34
N VAL A 241 10.41 11.37 -0.09
CA VAL A 241 11.45 10.38 0.22
C VAL A 241 11.05 8.99 -0.30
N LEU A 242 9.80 8.60 -0.04
CA LEU A 242 9.25 7.34 -0.54
C LEU A 242 9.26 7.26 -2.07
N VAL A 243 8.92 8.35 -2.76
CA VAL A 243 8.96 8.43 -4.24
C VAL A 243 10.38 8.21 -4.75
N VAL A 244 11.37 8.93 -4.19
CA VAL A 244 12.76 8.84 -4.63
C VAL A 244 13.30 7.44 -4.43
N ALA A 245 13.05 6.84 -3.25
CA ALA A 245 13.47 5.47 -2.96
C ALA A 245 12.88 4.47 -3.98
N ASN A 246 11.57 4.51 -4.20
CA ASN A 246 10.90 3.59 -5.12
C ASN A 246 11.24 3.84 -6.59
N ALA A 247 11.47 5.08 -7.01
CA ALA A 247 11.92 5.41 -8.36
C ALA A 247 13.33 4.86 -8.61
N GLY A 248 14.23 4.97 -7.62
CA GLY A 248 15.56 4.37 -7.67
C GLY A 248 15.49 2.85 -7.79
N THR A 249 14.70 2.18 -6.93
CA THR A 249 14.47 0.73 -7.00
C THR A 249 13.87 0.30 -8.34
N ALA A 250 12.96 1.09 -8.91
CA ALA A 250 12.37 0.77 -10.21
C ALA A 250 13.36 0.88 -11.36
N ALA A 251 14.25 1.89 -11.31
CA ALA A 251 15.31 2.10 -12.30
C ALA A 251 16.37 0.99 -12.24
N ASP A 252 16.79 0.61 -11.03
CA ASP A 252 17.80 -0.41 -10.75
C ASP A 252 17.16 -1.69 -10.18
N SER A 253 16.16 -2.21 -10.88
CA SER A 253 15.29 -3.29 -10.37
C SER A 253 15.97 -4.64 -10.22
N GLN A 254 16.93 -5.01 -11.08
CA GLN A 254 17.66 -6.28 -10.96
C GLN A 254 18.48 -6.38 -9.67
N PRO A 255 19.40 -5.43 -9.34
CA PRO A 255 20.16 -5.51 -8.10
C PRO A 255 19.27 -5.37 -6.86
N ALA A 256 18.20 -4.58 -6.92
CA ALA A 256 17.26 -4.49 -5.80
C ALA A 256 16.45 -5.78 -5.59
N LEU A 257 16.05 -6.46 -6.68
CA LEU A 257 15.41 -7.76 -6.60
C LEU A 257 16.39 -8.82 -6.06
N ALA A 258 17.67 -8.76 -6.45
CA ALA A 258 18.70 -9.61 -5.88
C ALA A 258 18.79 -9.42 -4.36
N ALA A 259 18.84 -8.17 -3.90
CA ALA A 259 18.85 -7.82 -2.48
C ALA A 259 17.60 -8.35 -1.74
N PHE A 260 16.43 -8.29 -2.36
CA PHE A 260 15.19 -8.88 -1.83
C PHE A 260 15.30 -10.39 -1.62
N PHE A 261 15.80 -11.14 -2.62
CA PHE A 261 16.07 -12.57 -2.47
C PHE A 261 17.21 -12.84 -1.47
N ASP A 262 18.07 -11.86 -1.22
CA ASP A 262 19.10 -11.88 -0.18
C ASP A 262 18.59 -11.70 1.25
N GLY A 263 17.30 -11.37 1.42
CA GLY A 263 16.70 -11.08 2.72
C GLY A 263 16.79 -9.60 3.11
N GLY A 264 17.23 -8.73 2.19
CA GLY A 264 17.20 -7.28 2.36
C GLY A 264 15.82 -6.70 2.07
N TRP A 265 15.43 -5.68 2.85
CA TRP A 265 14.26 -4.82 2.64
C TRP A 265 14.68 -3.37 2.49
#